data_AF-A0A3N9XRJ7-F1
#
_entry.id   AF-A0A3N9XRJ7-F1
#
_cell.length_a   1.000
_cell.length_b   1.000
_cell.length_c   1.000
_cell.angle_alpha   90.00
_cell.angle_beta   90.00
_cell.angle_gamma   90.00
#
_symmetry.space_group_name_H-M   'P 1'
#
loop_
_entity.id
_entity.type
_entity.pdbx_description
1 polymer ?
#
loop_
_entity_poly.entity_id
_entity_poly.type
_entity_poly.pdbx_seq_one_letter_code
_entity_poly.pdbx_strand_id
1 'polypeptide(L)' 'MNVRRGEQPPWIVSDELWAEIGPLLPPRPPRHHRFPGRKRLDDRRVLCAILFMLHTALP' A
#
# COMPACT_ATOMS: atom_id res chain seq x y z
N MET A 1 3.81 19.68 -6.36
CA MET A 1 2.41 19.22 -6.40
C MET A 1 1.79 19.49 -5.05
N ASN A 2 0.74 20.32 -4.97
CA ASN A 2 0.17 20.76 -3.69
C ASN A 2 -1.13 20.02 -3.41
N VAL A 3 -1.10 19.12 -2.42
CA VAL A 3 -2.30 18.65 -1.72
C VAL A 3 -2.83 19.85 -0.92
N ARG A 4 -4.10 20.22 -1.10
CA ARG A 4 -4.68 21.34 -0.35
C ARG A 4 -4.82 20.96 1.12
N ARG A 5 -4.76 21.95 2.01
CA ARG A 5 -4.95 21.74 3.45
C ARG A 5 -6.34 21.14 3.69
N GLY A 6 -6.41 19.96 4.29
CA GLY A 6 -7.66 19.22 4.53
C GLY A 6 -8.03 18.22 3.43
N GLU A 7 -7.30 18.19 2.32
CA GLU A 7 -7.46 17.18 1.27
C GLU A 7 -6.55 15.98 1.57
N GLN A 8 -7.10 14.78 1.45
CA GLN A 8 -6.34 13.55 1.62
C GLN A 8 -5.31 13.45 0.47
N PRO A 9 -4.03 13.17 0.76
CA PRO A 9 -3.06 13.02 -0.31
C PRO A 9 -3.46 11.92 -1.30
N PRO A 10 -3.21 12.10 -2.60
CA PRO A 10 -3.74 11.21 -3.65
C PRO A 10 -3.20 9.78 -3.57
N TRP A 11 -2.11 9.55 -2.82
CA TRP A 11 -1.53 8.23 -2.60
C TRP A 11 -2.10 7.48 -1.39
N ILE A 12 -2.98 8.09 -0.59
CA ILE A 12 -3.66 7.39 0.50
C ILE A 12 -4.90 6.69 -0.05
N VAL A 13 -4.85 5.36 -0.10
CA VAL A 13 -5.97 4.52 -0.55
C VAL A 13 -7.08 4.56 0.50
N SER A 14 -8.31 4.91 0.10
CA SER A 14 -9.50 4.90 0.98
C SER A 14 -9.94 3.47 1.33
N ASP A 15 -10.81 3.33 2.35
CA ASP A 15 -11.35 2.02 2.74
C ASP A 15 -12.19 1.40 1.62
N GLU A 16 -13.03 2.21 0.98
CA GLU A 16 -13.89 1.80 -0.14
C GLU A 16 -13.06 1.28 -1.32
N LEU A 17 -12.03 2.04 -1.74
CA LEU A 17 -11.14 1.63 -2.82
C LEU A 17 -10.35 0.37 -2.45
N TRP A 18 -9.94 0.25 -1.19
CA TRP A 18 -9.26 -0.96 -0.71
C TRP A 18 -10.18 -2.19 -0.70
N ALA A 19 -11.47 -2.02 -0.41
CA ALA A 19 -12.46 -3.10 -0.44
C ALA A 19 -12.62 -3.67 -1.86
N GLU A 20 -12.44 -2.84 -2.90
CA GLU A 20 -12.44 -3.27 -4.29
C GLU A 20 -11.12 -3.92 -4.73
N ILE A 21 -9.98 -3.31 -4.38
CA ILE A 21 -8.65 -3.76 -4.83
C ILE A 21 -8.13 -4.97 -4.05
N GLY A 22 -8.31 -4.98 -2.73
CA GLY A 22 -7.75 -5.98 -1.82
C GLY A 22 -8.05 -7.43 -2.23
N PRO A 23 -9.30 -7.78 -2.60
CA PRO A 23 -9.66 -9.12 -3.05
C PRO A 23 -9.01 -9.56 -4.36
N LEU A 24 -8.52 -8.63 -5.18
CA LEU A 24 -7.84 -8.93 -6.45
C LEU A 24 -6.40 -9.41 -6.23
N LEU A 25 -5.84 -9.20 -5.04
CA LEU A 25 -4.50 -9.64 -4.72
C LEU A 25 -4.47 -11.17 -4.55
N PRO A 26 -3.42 -11.84 -5.04
CA PRO A 26 -3.28 -13.27 -4.82
C PRO A 26 -3.15 -13.58 -3.32
N PRO A 27 -3.59 -14.76 -2.87
CA PRO A 27 -3.46 -15.16 -1.48
C PRO A 27 -1.98 -15.17 -1.08
N ARG A 28 -1.72 -14.74 0.16
CA ARG A 28 -0.35 -14.63 0.67
C ARG A 28 0.28 -16.02 0.75
N PRO A 29 1.49 -16.23 0.19
CA PRO A 29 2.16 -17.52 0.32
C PRO A 29 2.51 -17.79 1.79
N PRO A 30 2.50 -19.07 2.21
CA PRO A 30 2.84 -19.46 3.57
C PRO A 30 4.19 -18.89 4.00
N ARG A 31 4.27 -18.43 5.24
CA ARG A 31 5.54 -17.94 5.79
C ARG A 31 6.45 -19.14 6.09
N HIS A 32 7.72 -19.04 5.71
CA HIS A 32 8.70 -20.08 5.99
C HIS A 32 8.80 -20.31 7.50
N HIS A 33 8.73 -21.58 7.92
CA HIS A 33 8.57 -21.94 9.34
C HIS A 33 9.87 -21.83 10.15
N ARG A 34 11.02 -22.24 9.59
CA ARG A 34 12.32 -22.25 10.28
C ARG A 34 13.04 -20.90 10.28
N PHE A 35 12.90 -20.17 9.18
CA PHE A 35 13.57 -18.88 8.96
C PHE A 35 12.56 -17.85 8.45
N PRO A 36 11.68 -17.34 9.32
CA PRO A 36 10.54 -16.53 8.89
C PRO A 36 10.87 -15.08 8.50
N GLY A 37 12.11 -14.62 8.71
CA GLY A 37 12.53 -13.25 8.41
C GLY A 37 11.70 -12.16 9.12
N ARG A 38 11.79 -10.93 8.61
CA ARG A 38 10.96 -9.80 9.06
C ARG A 38 9.49 -10.04 8.69
N LYS A 39 8.55 -9.74 9.60
CA LYS A 39 7.12 -9.75 9.28
C LYS A 39 6.85 -8.76 8.14
N ARG A 40 6.08 -9.20 7.14
CA ARG A 40 5.63 -8.36 6.02
C ARG A 40 4.75 -7.22 6.54
N LEU A 41 4.81 -6.09 5.83
CA LEU A 41 3.90 -4.98 6.04
C LEU A 41 2.49 -5.35 5.56
N ASP A 42 1.53 -4.51 5.93
CA ASP A 42 0.18 -4.58 5.41
C ASP A 42 0.15 -4.16 3.92
N ASP A 43 -0.59 -4.89 3.09
CA ASP A 43 -0.55 -4.72 1.63
C ASP A 43 -1.07 -3.34 1.21
N ARG A 44 -2.08 -2.79 1.91
CA ARG A 44 -2.59 -1.44 1.66
C ARG A 44 -1.53 -0.39 1.97
N ARG A 45 -0.79 -0.56 3.06
CA ARG A 45 0.32 0.36 3.40
C ARG A 45 1.42 0.33 2.34
N VAL A 46 1.74 -0.84 1.80
CA VAL A 46 2.70 -0.98 0.70
C VAL A 46 2.18 -0.31 -0.57
N LEU A 47 0.90 -0.50 -0.92
CA LEU A 47 0.28 0.16 -2.06
C LEU A 47 0.33 1.70 -1.92
N CYS A 48 -0.01 2.25 -0.75
CA CYS A 48 0.11 3.69 -0.50
C CYS A 48 1.55 4.20 -0.73
N ALA A 49 2.57 3.43 -0.33
CA ALA A 49 3.97 3.80 -0.52
C ALA A 49 4.38 3.76 -2.01
N ILE A 50 3.92 2.76 -2.76
CA ILE A 50 4.15 2.67 -4.21
C ILE A 50 3.51 3.88 -4.90
N LEU A 51 2.24 4.18 -4.61
CA LEU A 51 1.54 5.33 -5.18
C LEU A 51 2.22 6.65 -4.82
N PHE A 52 2.70 6.79 -3.58
CA PHE A 52 3.46 7.94 -3.16
C PHE A 52 4.71 8.13 -4.00
N MET A 53 5.51 7.08 -4.19
CA MET A 53 6.75 7.12 -4.97
C MET A 53 6.48 7.50 -6.44
N LEU A 54 5.46 6.87 -7.04
CA LEU A 54 5.04 7.18 -8.42
C LEU A 54 4.52 8.61 -8.56
N HIS A 55 3.78 9.11 -7.56
CA HIS A 55 3.20 10.45 -7.60
C HIS A 55 4.25 11.54 -7.39
N THR A 56 5.22 11.30 -6.50
CA THR A 56 6.23 12.31 -6.14
C THR A 56 7.41 12.35 -7.09
N ALA A 57 7.60 11.34 -7.94
CA ALA A 57 8.75 11.21 -8.85
C ALA A 57 10.09 11.51 -8.16
N LEU A 58 10.23 11.08 -6.91
CA LEU A 58 11.49 11.20 -6.16
C LEU A 58 12.59 10.47 -6.97
N PRO A 59 13.75 11.10 -7.21
CA PRO A 59 14.87 10.47 -7.89
C PRO A 59 15.43 9.28 -7.10
#